data_AF-A0A661UIJ8-F1
#
_entry.id   AF-A0A661UIJ8-F1
#
_cell.length_a   1.000
_cell.length_b   1.000
_cell.length_c   1.000
_cell.angle_alpha   90.00
_cell.angle_beta   90.00
_cell.angle_gamma   90.00
#
_symmetry.space_group_name_H-M   'P 1'
#
loop_
_entity.id
_entity.type
_entity.pdbx_description
1 polymer ?
#
loop_
_entity_poly.entity_id
_entity_poly.type
_entity_poly.pdbx_seq_one_letter_code
_entity_poly.pdbx_strand_id
1 'polypeptide(L)' 'MPKVIAKEGESFQITLKRFKKACERASLLSDIKKNQYYEKPSVTRRKKLNAAKRKVLKLMRKQARYNKIY' A
#
# COMPACT_ATOMS: atom_id res chain seq x y z
N MET A 1 0.20 12.99 3.55
CA MET A 1 -0.46 12.48 4.78
C MET A 1 -1.96 12.48 4.58
N PRO A 2 -2.71 11.53 5.15
CA PRO A 2 -4.17 11.44 4.98
C PRO A 2 -4.89 12.54 5.75
N LYS A 3 -5.79 13.25 5.07
CA LYS A 3 -6.70 14.24 5.66
C LYS A 3 -8.11 13.66 5.59
N VAL A 4 -8.78 13.53 6.74
CA VAL A 4 -10.18 13.11 6.83
C VAL A 4 -10.95 14.23 7.52
N ILE A 5 -11.97 14.75 6.84
CA ILE A 5 -12.85 15.79 7.37
C ILE A 5 -14.12 15.08 7.85
N ALA A 6 -14.54 15.36 9.09
CA ALA A 6 -15.79 14.86 9.62
C ALA A 6 -16.97 15.55 8.92
N LYS A 7 -18.02 14.80 8.56
CA LYS A 7 -19.26 15.38 8.05
C LYS A 7 -20.22 15.66 9.21
N GLU A 8 -21.13 16.60 9.01
CA GLU A 8 -22.19 16.91 9.98
C GLU A 8 -23.06 15.66 10.21
N GLY A 9 -23.27 15.31 11.49
CA GLY A 9 -24.03 14.13 11.91
C GLY A 9 -23.26 12.81 11.99
N GLU A 10 -21.96 12.76 11.67
CA GLU A 10 -21.18 11.53 11.80
C GLU A 10 -20.65 11.29 13.22
N SER A 11 -20.84 10.08 13.74
CA SER A 11 -20.21 9.64 14.99
C SER A 11 -18.69 9.61 14.87
N PHE A 12 -17.99 10.06 15.92
CA PHE A 12 -16.53 10.06 16.02
C PHE A 12 -15.89 8.73 15.64
N GLN A 13 -16.50 7.60 16.05
CA GLN A 13 -15.98 6.26 15.77
C GLN A 13 -15.92 5.95 14.26
N ILE A 14 -16.87 6.46 13.48
CA ILE A 14 -16.93 6.27 12.03
C ILE A 14 -15.81 7.09 11.35
N THR A 15 -15.59 8.32 11.81
CA THR A 15 -14.50 9.18 11.35
C THR A 15 -13.14 8.56 11.64
N LEU A 16 -12.94 8.01 12.85
CA LEU A 16 -11.72 7.32 13.22
C LEU A 16 -11.46 6.08 12.35
N LYS A 17 -12.49 5.29 12.05
CA LYS A 17 -12.38 4.12 11.16
C LYS A 17 -11.94 4.52 9.75
N ARG A 18 -12.49 5.62 9.22
CA ARG A 18 -12.09 6.16 7.90
C ARG A 18 -10.67 6.69 7.92
N PHE A 19 -10.26 7.34 8.99
CA PHE A 19 -8.88 7.78 9.18
C PHE A 19 -7.90 6.61 9.20
N LYS A 20 -8.18 5.55 9.97
CA LYS A 20 -7.35 4.33 9.97
C LYS A 20 -7.23 3.72 8.58
N LYS A 21 -8.35 3.57 7.85
CA LYS A 21 -8.33 3.10 6.45
C LYS A 21 -7.54 4.03 5.52
N ALA A 22 -7.62 5.34 5.71
CA ALA A 22 -6.86 6.30 4.91
C ALA A 22 -5.35 6.18 5.18
N CYS A 23 -4.93 5.96 6.43
CA CYS A 23 -3.55 5.68 6.80
C CYS A 23 -3.03 4.36 6.22
N GLU A 24 -3.84 3.30 6.24
CA GLU A 24 -3.54 2.01 5.63
C GLU A 24 -3.38 2.14 4.11
N ARG A 25 -4.32 2.83 3.44
CA ARG A 25 -4.27 3.09 1.99
C ARG A 25 -3.03 3.90 1.61
N ALA A 26 -2.64 4.87 2.44
CA ALA A 26 -1.43 5.65 2.26
C ALA A 26 -0.14 4.86 2.58
N SER A 27 -0.22 3.61 3.04
CA SER A 27 0.92 2.75 3.39
C SER A 27 1.93 3.40 4.37
N LEU A 28 1.45 4.31 5.24
CA LEU A 28 2.30 5.08 6.15
C LEU A 28 3.20 4.20 7.03
N LEU A 29 2.67 3.11 7.58
CA LEU A 29 3.43 2.18 8.41
C LEU A 29 4.57 1.48 7.64
N SER A 30 4.34 1.19 6.36
CA SER A 30 5.37 0.59 5.50
C SER A 30 6.49 1.57 5.21
N ASP A 31 6.15 2.86 5.05
CA ASP A 31 7.15 3.89 4.76
C ASP A 31 7.96 4.26 5.99
N ILE A 32 7.34 4.31 7.18
CA ILE A 32 8.05 4.40 8.45
C ILE A 32 9.07 3.26 8.55
N LYS A 33 8.65 2.01 8.33
CA LYS A 33 9.54 0.84 8.42
C LYS A 33 10.69 0.87 7.42
N LYS A 34 10.49 1.42 6.22
CA LYS A 34 11.56 1.56 5.22
C LYS A 34 12.57 2.66 5.59
N ASN A 35 12.10 3.73 6.23
CA ASN A 35 12.90 4.90 6.55
C ASN A 35 13.50 4.87 7.97
N GLN A 36 13.26 3.81 8.74
CA GLN A 36 13.82 3.63 10.09
C GLN A 36 15.35 3.61 10.12
N TYR A 37 15.99 3.21 9.03
CA TYR A 37 17.44 3.12 8.91
C TYR A 37 17.89 3.64 7.54
N TYR A 38 19.13 4.12 7.47
CA TYR A 38 19.72 4.47 6.19
C TYR A 38 19.94 3.21 5.35
N GLU A 39 19.42 3.24 4.13
CA GLU A 39 19.65 2.20 3.15
C GLU A 39 20.40 2.79 1.95
N LYS A 40 21.54 2.18 1.60
CA LYS A 40 22.36 2.63 0.47
C LYS A 40 21.51 2.70 -0.80
N PRO A 41 21.66 3.73 -1.66
CA PRO A 41 20.85 3.92 -2.87
C PRO A 41 20.80 2.70 -3.82
N SER A 42 21.87 1.89 -3.84
CA SER A 42 21.90 0.64 -4.62
C SER A 42 20.90 -0.40 -4.11
N VAL A 43 20.78 -0.54 -2.79
CA VAL A 43 19.89 -1.55 -2.18
C VAL A 43 18.44 -1.12 -2.30
N THR A 44 18.13 0.17 -2.12
CA THR A 44 16.77 0.71 -2.37
C THR A 44 16.34 0.51 -3.83
N ARG A 45 17.24 0.78 -4.79
CA ARG A 45 17.01 0.54 -6.23
C ARG A 45 16.73 -0.94 -6.52
N ARG A 46 17.55 -1.84 -5.96
CA ARG A 46 17.37 -3.29 -6.09
C ARG A 46 16.04 -3.77 -5.51
N LYS A 47 15.67 -3.30 -4.31
CA LYS A 47 14.37 -3.61 -3.68
C LYS A 47 13.20 -3.14 -4.54
N LYS A 48 13.26 -1.92 -5.09
CA LYS A 48 12.22 -1.36 -5.97
C LYS A 48 12.03 -2.20 -7.23
N LEU A 49 13.12 -2.59 -7.89
CA LEU A 49 13.08 -3.48 -9.07
C LEU A 49 12.47 -4.84 -8.75
N ASN A 50 12.90 -5.47 -7.64
CA ASN A 50 12.36 -6.76 -7.23
C ASN A 50 10.87 -6.70 -6.89
N ALA A 51 10.42 -5.62 -6.24
CA ALA A 51 9.00 -5.41 -5.96
C ALA A 51 8.17 -5.26 -7.26
N ALA A 52 8.69 -4.51 -8.24
CA ALA A 52 8.04 -4.36 -9.55
C ALA A 52 7.94 -5.71 -10.29
N LYS A 53 9.04 -6.47 -10.37
CA LYS A 53 9.05 -7.82 -10.98
C LYS A 53 8.03 -8.75 -10.32
N ARG A 54 7.99 -8.78 -8.98
CA ARG A 54 7.02 -9.59 -8.23
C ARG A 54 5.57 -9.17 -8.52
N LYS A 55 5.30 -7.88 -8.65
CA LYS A 55 3.96 -7.35 -8.99
C LYS A 55 3.51 -7.82 -10.38
N VAL A 56 4.37 -7.69 -11.39
CA VAL A 56 4.08 -8.13 -12.77
C VAL A 56 3.82 -9.64 -12.81
N LEU A 57 4.68 -10.44 -12.17
CA LEU A 57 4.51 -11.90 -12.12
C LEU A 57 3.20 -12.31 -11.44
N LYS A 58 2.78 -11.60 -10.39
CA LYS A 58 1.49 -11.85 -9.73
C LYS A 58 0.30 -11.58 -10.66
N LEU A 59 0.36 -10.51 -11.45
CA LEU A 59 -0.67 -10.17 -12.44
C LEU A 59 -0.75 -11.21 -13.55
N MET A 60 0.40 -11.61 -14.11
CA MET A 60 0.49 -12.66 -15.13
C MET A 60 -0.11 -13.98 -14.64
N ARG A 61 0.22 -14.40 -13.40
CA ARG A 61 -0.37 -15.61 -12.78
C ARG A 61 -1.88 -15.50 -12.64
N LYS A 62 -2.40 -14.32 -12.27
CA LYS A 62 -3.85 -14.08 -12.18
C LYS A 62 -4.52 -14.18 -13.54
N GLN A 63 -3.91 -13.61 -14.58
CA GLN A 63 -4.41 -13.69 -15.96
C GLN A 63 -4.41 -15.12 -16.48
N ALA A 64 -3.32 -15.86 -16.28
CA ALA A 64 -3.24 -17.27 -16.66
C ALA A 64 -4.32 -18.11 -15.96
N ARG A 65 -4.63 -17.81 -14.69
CA ARG A 65 -5.73 -18.47 -13.97
C ARG A 65 -7.09 -18.15 -14.59
N TYR A 66 -7.32 -16.89 -14.99
CA TYR A 66 -8.56 -16.48 -15.66
C TYR A 66 -8.71 -17.21 -17.01
N ASN A 67 -7.69 -17.17 -17.87
CA ASN A 67 -7.69 -17.84 -19.19
C ASN A 67 -7.75 -19.37 -19.13
N LYS A 68 -7.58 -19.99 -17.96
CA LYS A 68 -7.72 -21.44 -17.78
C LYS A 68 -9.15 -21.84 -17.37
N ILE A 69 -9.92 -20.89 -16.84
CA ILE A 69 -11.29 -21.11 -16.34
C ILE A 69 -12.33 -20.85 -17.44
N TYR A 70 -12.03 -19.94 -18.37
CA TYR A 70 -12.81 -19.63 -19.57
C TYR A 70 -12.10 -20.19 -20.80
#